data_AF-A0A2D5E4L0-F1
#
_entry.id   AF-A0A2D5E4L0-F1
#
_cell.length_a   1.000
_cell.length_b   1.000
_cell.length_c   1.000
_cell.angle_alpha   90.00
_cell.angle_beta   90.00
_cell.angle_gamma   90.00
#
_symmetry.space_group_name_H-M   'P 1'
#
loop_
_entity.id
_entity.type
_entity.pdbx_description
1 polymer ?
#
loop_
_entity_poly.entity_id
_entity_poly.type
_entity_poly.pdbx_seq_one_letter_code
_entity_poly.pdbx_strand_id
1 'polypeptide(L)'
;MSTPLKGLVIGRTTGRCAATDREFVPGEPCFTALVRPIVDPEAPAGRSDRPMVDRLDYDPEVWEEVRQSGVLGDRLLCWWRTEVPEPGGRRNLFVDDETLVDLFARLEEEADPGRRAFRFVLGLILLRRRRLRMVGRDREGEEEIWRFKRVGGGDEAPIWSVADPRLAEEDAEAIADQLSTILSDEG
;
A
#
# COMPACT_ATOMS: atom_id res chain seq x y z
N MET A 1 -6.31 -20.22 -8.62
CA MET A 1 -5.28 -19.21 -8.29
C MET A 1 -5.70 -18.49 -7.03
N SER A 2 -4.96 -18.70 -5.95
CA SER A 2 -5.26 -18.22 -4.59
C SER A 2 -5.27 -16.69 -4.58
N THR A 3 -6.40 -16.08 -4.20
CA THR A 3 -6.46 -14.65 -3.89
C THR A 3 -5.80 -14.47 -2.52
N PRO A 4 -4.59 -13.90 -2.39
CA PRO A 4 -3.83 -14.03 -1.13
C PRO A 4 -4.43 -13.23 0.03
N LEU A 5 -5.31 -12.28 -0.24
CA LEU A 5 -5.78 -11.29 0.74
C LEU A 5 -7.27 -11.39 1.10
N LYS A 6 -8.01 -12.42 0.62
CA LYS A 6 -9.40 -12.64 1.07
C LYS A 6 -9.49 -13.21 2.50
N GLY A 7 -8.36 -13.41 3.18
CA GLY A 7 -8.28 -13.98 4.52
C GLY A 7 -7.63 -13.07 5.57
N LEU A 8 -6.59 -12.30 5.24
CA LEU A 8 -5.79 -11.62 6.26
C LEU A 8 -6.60 -10.60 7.07
N VAL A 9 -6.66 -10.79 8.39
CA VAL A 9 -7.27 -9.84 9.33
C VAL A 9 -6.17 -8.90 9.82
N ILE A 10 -6.34 -7.59 9.58
CA ILE A 10 -5.42 -6.56 10.03
C ILE A 10 -6.02 -5.85 11.25
N GLY A 11 -5.20 -5.68 12.29
CA GLY A 11 -5.55 -4.91 13.48
C GLY A 11 -6.01 -3.49 13.16
N ARG A 12 -6.94 -2.97 13.96
CA ARG A 12 -7.37 -1.57 13.84
C ARG A 12 -6.33 -0.65 14.48
N THR A 13 -6.27 0.59 14.00
CA THR A 13 -5.51 1.62 14.70
C THR A 13 -6.09 1.83 16.10
N THR A 14 -5.22 1.99 17.09
CA THR A 14 -5.58 2.32 18.47
C THR A 14 -5.69 3.83 18.68
N GLY A 15 -5.21 4.65 17.73
CA GLY A 15 -5.07 6.09 17.89
C GLY A 15 -4.04 6.48 18.95
N ARG A 16 -3.16 5.56 19.36
CA ARG A 16 -2.12 5.79 20.38
C ARG A 16 -0.78 5.24 19.96
N CYS A 17 0.29 5.86 20.41
CA CYS A 17 1.64 5.34 20.27
C CYS A 17 1.80 4.07 21.12
N ALA A 18 2.22 2.97 20.49
CA ALA A 18 2.37 1.68 21.14
C ALA A 18 3.54 1.61 22.15
N ALA A 19 4.46 2.58 22.12
CA ALA A 19 5.57 2.67 23.08
C ALA A 19 5.26 3.57 24.28
N THR A 20 4.57 4.69 24.06
CA THR A 20 4.37 5.75 25.07
C THR A 20 2.93 5.85 25.57
N ASP A 21 1.99 5.16 24.93
CA ASP A 21 0.53 5.26 25.13
C ASP A 21 -0.06 6.66 24.87
N ARG A 22 0.73 7.56 24.29
CA ARG A 22 0.31 8.91 23.93
C ARG A 22 -0.76 8.85 22.84
N GLU A 23 -1.82 9.64 23.00
CA GLU A 23 -2.84 9.82 21.97
C GLU A 23 -2.32 10.63 20.80
N PHE A 24 -2.70 10.20 19.60
CA PHE A 24 -2.50 10.94 18.37
C PHE A 24 -3.64 11.90 18.09
N VAL A 25 -3.31 13.06 17.53
CA VAL A 25 -4.28 14.01 16.99
C VAL A 25 -4.44 13.78 15.47
N PRO A 26 -5.63 13.97 14.87
CA PRO A 26 -5.77 13.94 13.42
C PRO A 26 -4.80 14.88 12.71
N GLY A 27 -4.24 14.43 11.58
CA GLY A 27 -3.20 15.12 10.82
C GLY A 27 -1.79 14.97 11.38
N GLU A 28 -1.62 14.39 12.56
CA GLU A 28 -0.31 14.19 13.16
C GLU A 28 0.47 13.06 12.44
N PRO A 29 1.78 13.23 12.17
CA PRO A 29 2.58 12.17 11.58
C PRO A 29 2.80 11.02 12.57
N CYS A 30 2.71 9.78 12.08
CA CYS A 30 3.04 8.58 12.83
C CYS A 30 3.70 7.52 11.94
N PHE A 31 4.38 6.56 12.56
CA PHE A 31 4.82 5.34 11.90
C PHE A 31 3.86 4.22 12.21
N THR A 32 3.39 3.50 11.20
CA THR A 32 2.60 2.29 11.38
C THR A 32 3.47 1.07 11.10
N ALA A 33 3.44 0.10 12.00
CA ALA A 33 4.04 -1.22 11.83
C ALA A 33 2.96 -2.31 11.77
N LEU A 34 3.12 -3.26 10.86
CA LEU A 34 2.40 -4.52 10.89
C LEU A 34 3.29 -5.58 11.54
N VAL A 35 2.74 -6.26 12.54
CA VAL A 35 3.49 -7.26 13.31
C VAL A 35 2.71 -8.57 13.41
N ARG A 36 3.43 -9.69 13.51
CA ARG A 36 2.81 -10.98 13.87
C ARG A 36 2.22 -10.87 15.28
N PRO A 37 1.03 -11.42 15.54
CA PRO A 37 0.43 -11.38 16.87
C PRO A 37 1.26 -12.16 17.88
N ILE A 38 1.22 -11.75 19.15
CA ILE A 38 1.76 -12.57 20.24
C ILE A 38 0.82 -13.76 20.38
N VAL A 39 1.34 -14.97 20.13
CA VAL A 39 0.60 -16.20 20.39
C VAL A 39 0.82 -16.55 21.85
N ASP A 40 -0.21 -16.41 22.67
CA ASP A 40 -0.21 -16.97 24.01
C ASP A 40 -0.51 -18.48 23.90
N PRO A 41 0.45 -19.35 24.26
CA PRO A 41 0.26 -20.79 24.18
C PRO A 41 -0.83 -21.33 25.12
N GLU A 42 -1.23 -20.56 26.14
CA GLU A 42 -2.27 -20.94 27.10
C GLU A 42 -3.64 -20.29 26.81
N ALA A 43 -3.70 -19.34 25.87
CA ALA A 43 -4.96 -18.72 25.49
C ALA A 43 -5.90 -19.76 24.88
N PRO A 44 -7.20 -19.77 25.28
CA PRO A 44 -8.17 -20.68 24.68
C PRO A 44 -8.19 -20.43 23.18
N ALA A 45 -8.11 -21.50 22.37
CA ALA A 45 -8.05 -21.44 20.91
C ALA A 45 -9.15 -20.52 20.35
N GLY A 46 -8.76 -19.26 20.12
CA GLY A 46 -9.65 -18.12 20.04
C GLY A 46 -9.81 -17.63 18.60
N ARG A 47 -10.55 -18.44 17.83
CA ARG A 47 -11.50 -18.04 16.77
C ARG A 47 -11.00 -17.12 15.64
N SER A 48 -10.19 -17.69 14.74
CA SER A 48 -10.16 -17.35 13.30
C SER A 48 -9.28 -18.36 12.55
N ASP A 49 -9.81 -19.08 11.56
CA ASP A 49 -8.99 -19.89 10.62
C ASP A 49 -8.12 -19.03 9.70
N ARG A 50 -8.27 -17.70 9.79
CA ARG A 50 -7.56 -16.74 8.96
C ARG A 50 -6.35 -16.19 9.70
N PRO A 51 -5.22 -15.99 8.99
CA PRO A 51 -4.06 -15.34 9.55
C PRO A 51 -4.41 -13.92 10.01
N MET A 52 -3.86 -13.52 11.15
CA MET A 52 -4.03 -12.20 11.75
C MET A 52 -2.68 -11.50 11.85
N VAL A 53 -2.67 -10.18 11.64
CA VAL A 53 -1.53 -9.30 11.90
C VAL A 53 -2.00 -8.13 12.74
N ASP A 54 -1.23 -7.79 13.77
CA ASP A 54 -1.50 -6.62 14.58
C ASP A 54 -0.97 -5.37 13.89
N ARG A 55 -1.67 -4.26 14.10
CA ARG A 55 -1.25 -2.94 13.68
C ARG A 55 -0.83 -2.17 14.93
N LEU A 56 0.40 -1.67 14.94
CA LEU A 56 0.93 -0.81 15.99
C LEU A 56 1.29 0.54 15.35
N ASP A 57 0.90 1.64 15.99
CA ASP A 57 1.25 2.99 15.56
C ASP A 57 2.29 3.57 16.55
N TYR A 58 3.26 4.34 16.08
CA TYR A 58 4.39 4.87 16.86
C TYR A 58 4.62 6.34 16.56
N ASP A 59 5.03 7.08 17.61
CA ASP A 59 5.49 8.46 17.47
C ASP A 59 6.76 8.50 16.61
N PRO A 60 6.91 9.50 15.71
CA PRO A 60 8.14 9.68 14.96
C PRO A 60 9.38 9.81 15.85
N GLU A 61 9.23 10.39 17.05
CA GLU A 61 10.31 10.60 18.01
C GLU A 61 10.87 9.30 18.58
N VAL A 62 10.05 8.25 18.70
CA VAL A 62 10.45 6.97 19.33
C VAL A 62 10.63 5.83 18.33
N TRP A 63 10.18 6.00 17.09
CA TRP A 63 10.12 4.92 16.10
C TRP A 63 11.49 4.29 15.83
N GLU A 64 12.52 5.10 15.56
CA GLU A 64 13.82 4.55 15.19
C GLU A 64 14.48 3.80 16.36
N GLU A 65 14.31 4.28 17.59
CA GLU A 65 14.74 3.57 18.79
C GLU A 65 14.02 2.22 18.93
N VAL A 66 12.68 2.20 18.79
CA VAL A 66 11.89 0.96 18.84
C VAL A 66 12.35 -0.02 17.75
N ARG A 67 12.58 0.47 16.53
CA ARG A 67 13.02 -0.35 15.38
C ARG A 67 14.39 -0.97 15.62
N GLN A 68 15.32 -0.21 16.20
CA GLN A 68 16.71 -0.65 16.43
C GLN A 68 16.86 -1.49 17.71
N SER A 69 16.04 -1.25 18.72
CA SER A 69 16.10 -1.96 20.02
C SER A 69 15.84 -3.47 19.93
N GLY A 70 15.23 -3.92 18.83
CA GLY A 70 14.85 -5.31 18.65
C GLY A 70 13.59 -5.72 19.41
N VAL A 71 12.89 -4.80 20.08
CA VAL A 71 11.64 -5.07 20.82
C VAL A 71 10.58 -5.76 19.95
N LEU A 72 10.51 -5.41 18.67
CA LEU A 72 9.60 -6.08 17.71
C LEU A 72 10.19 -7.37 17.14
N GLY A 73 11.51 -7.47 17.04
CA GLY A 73 12.24 -8.61 16.50
C GLY A 73 11.64 -9.15 15.19
N ASP A 74 11.61 -10.47 15.08
CA ASP A 74 11.07 -11.19 13.91
C ASP A 74 9.54 -11.06 13.74
N ARG A 75 8.85 -10.38 14.65
CA ARG A 75 7.42 -10.10 14.49
C ARG A 75 7.20 -8.97 13.50
N LEU A 76 8.13 -8.03 13.33
CA LEU A 76 7.97 -6.91 12.40
C LEU A 76 7.93 -7.41 10.96
N LEU A 77 6.79 -7.22 10.30
CA LEU A 77 6.57 -7.66 8.91
C LEU A 77 6.88 -6.53 7.93
N CYS A 78 6.36 -5.34 8.20
CA CYS A 78 6.61 -4.13 7.42
C CYS A 78 6.20 -2.90 8.23
N TRP A 79 6.61 -1.73 7.75
CA TRP A 79 6.24 -0.44 8.34
C TRP A 79 6.21 0.65 7.28
N TRP A 80 5.52 1.75 7.57
CA TRP A 80 5.49 2.95 6.75
C TRP A 80 5.19 4.19 7.60
N ARG A 81 5.60 5.37 7.13
CA ARG A 81 5.20 6.65 7.71
C ARG A 81 3.85 7.08 7.13
N THR A 82 2.97 7.63 7.95
CA THR A 82 1.66 8.14 7.52
C THR A 82 1.19 9.28 8.43
N GLU A 83 0.03 9.85 8.13
CA GLU A 83 -0.64 10.82 8.99
C GLU A 83 -1.90 10.18 9.58
N VAL A 84 -2.22 10.56 10.80
CA VAL A 84 -3.40 10.09 11.53
C VAL A 84 -4.65 10.60 10.80
N PRO A 85 -5.52 9.71 10.31
CA PRO A 85 -6.65 10.11 9.50
C PRO A 85 -7.69 10.88 10.33
N GLU A 86 -8.30 11.90 9.73
CA GLU A 86 -9.50 12.50 10.30
C GLU A 86 -10.64 11.47 10.42
N PRO A 87 -11.31 11.39 11.57
CA PRO A 87 -12.49 10.53 11.72
C PRO A 87 -13.57 10.89 10.69
N GLY A 88 -13.85 9.97 9.75
CA GLY A 88 -14.84 10.19 8.70
C GLY A 88 -14.36 11.03 7.51
N GLY A 89 -13.10 11.45 7.49
CA GLY A 89 -12.51 12.19 6.37
C GLY A 89 -12.53 11.36 5.08
N ARG A 90 -13.18 11.88 4.05
CA ARG A 90 -13.09 11.31 2.70
C ARG A 90 -11.78 11.76 2.09
N ARG A 91 -10.87 10.81 1.79
CA ARG A 91 -9.74 11.08 0.89
C ARG A 91 -10.28 11.22 -0.52
N ASN A 92 -10.78 12.42 -0.84
CA ASN A 92 -11.17 12.75 -2.21
C ASN A 92 -9.90 13.00 -3.01
N LEU A 93 -9.54 12.02 -3.83
CA LEU A 93 -8.67 12.28 -4.96
C LEU A 93 -9.59 12.94 -6.00
N PHE A 94 -9.28 14.18 -6.36
CA PHE A 94 -10.13 15.03 -7.23
C PHE A 94 -10.30 14.45 -8.65
N VAL A 95 -9.44 13.51 -9.04
CA VAL A 95 -9.48 12.84 -10.35
C VAL A 95 -10.32 11.56 -10.29
N ASP A 96 -11.25 11.44 -11.24
CA ASP A 96 -12.12 10.27 -11.37
C ASP A 96 -11.35 9.01 -11.82
N ASP A 97 -11.95 7.86 -11.53
CA ASP A 97 -11.29 6.57 -11.75
C ASP A 97 -11.07 6.23 -13.23
N GLU A 98 -11.88 6.75 -14.15
CA GLU A 98 -11.73 6.47 -15.59
C GLU A 98 -10.56 7.26 -16.17
N THR A 99 -10.44 8.53 -15.82
CA THR A 99 -9.29 9.37 -16.21
C THR A 99 -7.96 8.74 -15.78
N LEU A 100 -7.90 8.17 -14.57
CA LEU A 100 -6.71 7.45 -14.09
C LEU A 100 -6.43 6.16 -14.89
N VAL A 101 -7.47 5.42 -15.32
CA VAL A 101 -7.31 4.23 -16.16
C VAL A 101 -6.80 4.61 -17.56
N ASP A 102 -7.34 5.67 -18.14
CA ASP A 102 -6.92 6.16 -19.46
C ASP A 102 -5.48 6.65 -19.43
N LEU A 103 -5.08 7.39 -18.39
CA LEU A 103 -3.69 7.79 -18.19
C LEU A 103 -2.77 6.56 -18.05
N PHE A 104 -3.18 5.55 -17.27
CA PHE A 104 -2.42 4.31 -17.12
C PHE A 104 -2.23 3.57 -18.46
N ALA A 105 -3.26 3.54 -19.30
CA ALA A 105 -3.19 2.92 -20.62
C ALA A 105 -2.30 3.72 -21.59
N ARG A 106 -2.37 5.07 -21.57
CA ARG A 106 -1.56 5.94 -22.43
C ARG A 106 -0.06 5.84 -22.16
N LEU A 107 0.34 5.55 -20.92
CA LEU A 107 1.75 5.41 -20.54
C LEU A 107 2.37 4.07 -21.00
N GLU A 108 1.67 3.26 -21.80
CA GLU A 108 2.12 1.93 -22.19
C GLU A 108 3.42 1.89 -22.97
N GLU A 109 3.59 2.83 -23.88
CA GLU A 109 4.74 2.90 -24.80
C GLU A 109 5.87 3.80 -24.27
N GLU A 110 5.76 4.31 -23.03
CA GLU A 110 6.74 5.21 -22.46
C GLU A 110 8.04 4.47 -22.09
N ALA A 111 9.16 4.96 -22.63
CA ALA A 111 10.49 4.42 -22.37
C ALA A 111 11.22 5.13 -21.22
N ASP A 112 10.76 6.33 -20.83
CA ASP A 112 11.35 7.08 -19.72
C ASP A 112 11.19 6.32 -18.39
N PRO A 113 12.28 6.09 -17.63
CA PRO A 113 12.23 5.34 -16.37
C PRO A 113 11.26 5.95 -15.34
N GLY A 114 11.20 7.28 -15.25
CA GLY A 114 10.28 7.97 -14.33
C GLY A 114 8.83 7.73 -14.70
N ARG A 115 8.49 7.82 -15.99
CA ARG A 115 7.14 7.50 -16.49
C ARG A 115 6.76 6.03 -16.33
N ARG A 116 7.70 5.10 -16.52
CA ARG A 116 7.50 3.67 -16.24
C ARG A 116 7.19 3.45 -14.75
N ALA A 117 7.95 4.09 -13.87
CA ALA A 117 7.75 4.00 -12.44
C ALA A 117 6.40 4.61 -11.99
N PHE A 118 6.06 5.77 -12.56
CA PHE A 118 4.75 6.39 -12.36
C PHE A 118 3.60 5.50 -12.83
N ARG A 119 3.69 4.90 -14.03
CA ARG A 119 2.68 3.94 -14.54
C ARG A 119 2.50 2.77 -13.59
N PHE A 120 3.59 2.23 -13.05
CA PHE A 120 3.53 1.14 -12.09
C PHE A 120 2.77 1.55 -10.81
N VAL A 121 3.10 2.70 -10.22
CA VAL A 121 2.40 3.22 -9.03
C VAL A 121 0.92 3.51 -9.32
N LEU A 122 0.59 4.07 -10.48
CA LEU A 122 -0.79 4.28 -10.92
C LEU A 122 -1.55 2.95 -11.02
N GLY A 123 -0.90 1.90 -11.53
CA GLY A 123 -1.41 0.53 -11.53
C GLY A 123 -1.72 0.01 -10.12
N LEU A 124 -0.84 0.26 -9.14
CA LEU A 124 -1.06 -0.10 -7.73
C LEU A 124 -2.23 0.67 -7.10
N ILE A 125 -2.37 1.96 -7.40
CA ILE A 125 -3.51 2.79 -6.95
C ILE A 125 -4.81 2.23 -7.51
N LEU A 126 -4.87 1.96 -8.81
CA LEU A 126 -6.05 1.42 -9.49
C LEU A 126 -6.39 0.00 -9.01
N LEU A 127 -5.38 -0.81 -8.68
CA LEU A 127 -5.56 -2.12 -8.04
C LEU A 127 -6.21 -1.96 -6.66
N ARG A 128 -5.71 -1.05 -5.83
CA ARG A 128 -6.27 -0.75 -4.49
C ARG A 128 -7.71 -0.25 -4.57
N ARG A 129 -8.03 0.57 -5.58
CA ARG A 129 -9.39 1.07 -5.86
C ARG A 129 -10.30 0.03 -6.54
N ARG A 130 -9.79 -1.17 -6.85
CA ARG A 130 -10.52 -2.25 -7.56
C ARG A 130 -10.98 -1.85 -8.97
N ARG A 131 -10.27 -0.95 -9.65
CA ARG A 131 -10.47 -0.64 -11.07
C ARG A 131 -9.66 -1.57 -11.96
N LEU A 132 -8.48 -1.95 -11.49
CA LEU A 132 -7.68 -3.04 -12.03
C LEU A 132 -7.69 -4.22 -11.09
N ARG A 133 -7.47 -5.41 -11.64
CA ARG A 133 -7.13 -6.63 -10.92
C ARG A 133 -5.84 -7.19 -11.49
N MET A 134 -4.99 -7.73 -10.62
CA MET A 134 -3.84 -8.51 -11.06
C MET A 134 -4.30 -9.88 -11.55
N VAL A 135 -3.82 -10.29 -12.71
CA VAL A 135 -4.16 -11.60 -13.33
C VAL A 135 -2.96 -12.53 -13.46
N GLY A 136 -1.74 -12.01 -13.26
CA GLY A 136 -0.52 -12.79 -13.24
C GLY A 136 0.68 -11.93 -12.85
N ARG A 137 1.76 -12.60 -12.49
CA ARG A 137 3.07 -11.99 -12.24
C ARG A 137 4.12 -13.01 -12.68
N ASP A 138 4.97 -12.62 -13.60
CA ASP A 138 6.04 -13.47 -14.12
C ASP A 138 7.38 -12.78 -13.94
N ARG A 139 8.46 -13.56 -13.96
CA ARG A 139 9.82 -13.04 -13.94
C ARG A 139 10.45 -13.27 -15.30
N GLU A 140 10.85 -12.18 -15.95
CA GLU A 140 11.50 -12.20 -17.26
C GLU A 140 12.93 -11.68 -17.08
N GLY A 141 13.88 -12.61 -16.90
CA GLY A 141 15.26 -12.28 -16.55
C GLY A 141 15.36 -11.66 -15.16
N GLU A 142 15.82 -10.41 -15.08
CA GLU A 142 15.92 -9.65 -13.82
C GLU A 142 14.64 -8.86 -13.48
N GLU A 143 13.78 -8.62 -14.47
CA GLU A 143 12.57 -7.85 -14.33
C GLU A 143 11.40 -8.72 -13.86
N GLU A 144 10.52 -8.12 -13.06
CA GLU A 144 9.27 -8.74 -12.64
C GLU A 144 8.10 -8.06 -13.34
N ILE A 145 7.35 -8.82 -14.14
CA ILE A 145 6.28 -8.30 -14.97
C ILE A 145 4.94 -8.58 -14.31
N TRP A 146 4.21 -7.53 -14.00
CA TRP A 146 2.86 -7.59 -13.44
C TRP A 146 1.83 -7.48 -14.56
N ARG A 147 0.86 -8.39 -14.56
CA ARG A 147 -0.24 -8.36 -15.52
C ARG A 147 -1.51 -7.86 -14.86
N PHE A 148 -2.02 -6.75 -15.38
CA PHE A 148 -3.25 -6.12 -14.91
C PHE A 148 -4.36 -6.27 -15.93
N LYS A 149 -5.60 -6.39 -15.44
CA LYS A 149 -6.81 -6.39 -16.26
C LYS A 149 -7.86 -5.52 -15.61
N ARG A 150 -8.69 -4.86 -16.41
CA ARG A 150 -9.81 -4.07 -15.91
C ARG A 150 -10.82 -4.94 -15.18
N VAL A 151 -11.30 -4.47 -14.03
CA VAL A 151 -12.38 -5.13 -13.28
C VAL A 151 -13.69 -4.92 -14.03
N GLY A 152 -14.47 -6.00 -14.20
CA GLY A 152 -15.75 -5.95 -14.91
C GLY A 152 -15.65 -5.92 -16.45
N GLY A 153 -14.45 -5.93 -17.03
CA GLY A 153 -14.25 -5.87 -18.49
C GLY A 153 -14.46 -7.18 -19.27
N GLY A 154 -14.91 -8.27 -18.62
CA GLY A 154 -15.08 -9.58 -19.27
C GLY A 154 -13.77 -10.24 -19.71
N ASP A 155 -13.85 -11.32 -20.49
CA ASP A 155 -12.68 -12.07 -20.95
C ASP A 155 -11.91 -11.38 -22.08
N GLU A 156 -12.58 -10.54 -22.86
CA GLU A 156 -11.99 -9.80 -24.00
C GLU A 156 -11.24 -8.53 -23.60
N ALA A 157 -11.41 -8.02 -22.37
CA ALA A 157 -10.68 -6.83 -21.95
C ALA A 157 -9.15 -7.03 -22.01
N PRO A 158 -8.40 -5.99 -22.43
CA PRO A 158 -6.96 -6.06 -22.61
C PRO A 158 -6.24 -6.43 -21.30
N ILE A 159 -5.08 -7.08 -21.44
CA ILE A 159 -4.16 -7.36 -20.35
C ILE A 159 -2.96 -6.43 -20.53
N TRP A 160 -2.74 -5.56 -19.56
CA TRP A 160 -1.58 -4.68 -19.54
C TRP A 160 -0.42 -5.34 -18.79
N SER A 161 0.74 -5.39 -19.43
CA SER A 161 1.99 -5.85 -18.82
C SER A 161 2.79 -4.64 -18.34
N VAL A 162 3.15 -4.63 -17.06
CA VAL A 162 3.90 -3.53 -16.44
C VAL A 162 5.08 -4.10 -15.68
N ALA A 163 6.29 -3.68 -16.06
CA ALA A 163 7.49 -4.04 -15.33
C ALA A 163 7.54 -3.34 -13.96
N ASP A 164 7.91 -4.10 -12.93
CA ASP A 164 8.20 -3.61 -11.59
C ASP A 164 9.55 -2.86 -11.61
N PRO A 165 9.56 -1.53 -11.44
CA PRO A 165 10.78 -0.74 -11.53
C PRO A 165 11.72 -0.94 -10.33
N ARG A 166 11.29 -1.69 -9.29
CA ARG A 166 11.99 -1.79 -8.00
C ARG A 166 12.22 -0.41 -7.38
N LEU A 167 11.11 0.28 -7.08
CA LEU A 167 11.11 1.65 -6.55
C LEU A 167 12.08 1.80 -5.37
N ALA A 168 12.99 2.77 -5.49
CA ALA A 168 13.79 3.30 -4.40
C ALA A 168 13.06 4.43 -3.66
N GLU A 169 13.62 4.91 -2.56
CA GLU A 169 13.05 6.04 -1.79
C GLU A 169 13.02 7.33 -2.63
N GLU A 170 14.04 7.55 -3.46
CA GLU A 170 14.10 8.69 -4.40
C GLU A 170 12.97 8.67 -5.44
N ASP A 171 12.57 7.48 -5.92
CA ASP A 171 11.46 7.34 -6.86
C ASP A 171 10.13 7.71 -6.19
N ALA A 172 9.98 7.41 -4.90
CA ALA A 172 8.74 7.64 -4.16
C ALA A 172 8.41 9.14 -4.05
N GLU A 173 9.41 9.98 -3.76
CA GLU A 173 9.22 11.44 -3.70
C GLU A 173 8.85 12.02 -5.07
N ALA A 174 9.61 11.68 -6.11
CA ALA A 174 9.34 12.16 -7.47
C ALA A 174 7.95 11.74 -7.97
N ILE A 175 7.53 10.51 -7.68
CA ILE A 175 6.20 10.01 -8.06
C ILE A 175 5.10 10.68 -7.23
N ALA A 176 5.33 10.95 -5.94
CA ALA A 176 4.38 11.68 -5.10
C ALA A 176 4.12 13.09 -5.63
N ASP A 177 5.17 13.80 -6.07
CA ASP A 177 5.05 15.13 -6.69
C ASP A 177 4.31 15.08 -8.03
N GLN A 178 4.61 14.09 -8.87
CA GLN A 178 3.89 13.88 -10.13
C GLN A 178 2.40 13.57 -9.89
N LEU A 179 2.09 12.72 -8.91
CA LEU A 179 0.71 12.45 -8.50
C LEU A 179 0.04 13.73 -7.98
N SER A 180 0.69 14.50 -7.11
CA SER A 180 0.16 15.77 -6.59
C SER A 180 -0.16 16.75 -7.71
N THR A 181 0.72 16.88 -8.70
CA THR A 181 0.53 17.73 -9.88
C THR A 181 -0.72 17.29 -10.64
N ILE A 182 -0.82 16.00 -11.01
CA ILE A 182 -1.97 15.46 -11.76
C ILE A 182 -3.27 15.56 -10.96
N LEU A 183 -3.19 15.44 -9.63
CA LEU A 183 -4.35 15.56 -8.74
C LEU A 183 -4.78 17.01 -8.49
N SER A 184 -3.91 17.98 -8.75
CA SER A 184 -4.15 19.41 -8.56
C SER A 184 -4.50 20.15 -9.84
N ASP A 185 -4.16 19.59 -11.01
CA ASP A 185 -4.29 20.25 -12.32
C ASP A 185 -5.71 20.23 -12.93
N GLU A 186 -6.73 19.91 -12.15
CA GLU A 186 -8.15 20.13 -12.51
C GLU A 186 -8.89 20.82 -11.35
N GLY A 187 -8.67 22.14 -11.26
CA GLY A 187 -9.49 23.08 -10.49
C GLY A 187 -10.33 23.95 -11.41
#